data_AF-A0A9W9WMK0-F1
#
_entry.id   AF-A0A9W9WMK0-F1
#
_cell.length_a   1.000
_cell.length_b   1.000
_cell.length_c   1.000
_cell.angle_alpha   90.00
_cell.angle_beta   90.00
_cell.angle_gamma   90.00
#
_symmetry.space_group_name_H-M   'P 1'
#
loop_
_entity.id
_entity.type
_entity.pdbx_description
1 polymer ?
#
loop_
_entity_poly.entity_id
_entity_poly.type
_entity_poly.pdbx_seq_one_letter_code
_entity_poly.pdbx_strand_id
1 'polypeptide(L)'
;MGYHRDGEHFNLTPFETEMRRRIWWQILLQDASFTGMDQMAFPRTFDTKQPQNFNDVDIFPGSTRPIKPRDRPTEMGLILIITSCDGIRDGFKASWCRRSDLDE
;
A
#
# COMPACT_ATOMS: atom_id res chain seq x y z
N MET A 1 0.46 -13.51 14.55
CA MET A 1 0.06 -12.50 13.53
C MET A 1 1.28 -11.66 13.15
N GLY A 2 2.01 -12.06 12.10
CA GLY A 2 3.17 -11.33 11.59
C GLY A 2 2.77 -10.42 10.42
N TYR A 3 1.97 -9.39 10.66
CA TYR A 3 1.53 -8.43 9.62
C TYR A 3 2.67 -7.56 9.09
N HIS A 4 3.75 -7.43 9.88
CA HIS A 4 5.04 -6.89 9.47
C HIS A 4 5.80 -7.79 8.48
N ARG A 5 5.25 -8.99 8.18
CA ARG A 5 5.79 -9.91 7.19
C ARG A 5 4.88 -9.97 5.97
N ASP A 6 5.39 -9.86 4.76
CA ASP A 6 4.56 -9.89 3.55
C ASP A 6 3.83 -11.23 3.38
N GLY A 7 2.59 -11.17 2.87
CA GLY A 7 1.74 -12.35 2.66
C GLY A 7 2.33 -13.36 1.66
N GLU A 8 3.18 -12.91 0.74
CA GLU A 8 3.86 -13.77 -0.23
C GLU A 8 4.73 -14.86 0.44
N HIS A 9 5.22 -14.63 1.67
CA HIS A 9 5.99 -15.63 2.41
C HIS A 9 5.16 -16.80 2.94
N PHE A 10 3.83 -16.68 2.91
CA PHE A 10 2.92 -17.60 3.59
C PHE A 10 2.00 -18.37 2.63
N ASN A 11 2.26 -18.34 1.32
CA ASN A 11 1.41 -18.97 0.28
C ASN A 11 -0.07 -18.59 0.38
N LEU A 12 -0.36 -17.35 0.80
CA LEU A 12 -1.71 -16.84 0.95
C LEU A 12 -2.34 -16.51 -0.41
N THR A 13 -3.66 -16.46 -0.45
CA THR A 13 -4.37 -15.97 -1.64
C THR A 13 -3.99 -14.50 -1.93
N PRO A 14 -4.12 -14.04 -3.18
CA PRO A 14 -3.97 -12.63 -3.53
C PRO A 14 -4.80 -11.69 -2.65
N PHE A 15 -6.04 -12.09 -2.34
CA PHE A 15 -6.92 -11.34 -1.43
C PHE A 15 -6.32 -11.22 -0.03
N GLU A 16 -5.96 -12.34 0.60
CA GLU A 16 -5.39 -12.34 1.95
C GLU A 16 -4.06 -11.59 2.02
N THR A 17 -3.22 -11.74 0.99
CA THR A 17 -1.95 -11.01 0.88
C THR A 17 -2.18 -9.51 0.85
N GLU A 18 -3.10 -9.04 0.01
CA GLU A 18 -3.43 -7.62 -0.08
C GLU A 18 -4.06 -7.08 1.22
N MET A 19 -4.99 -7.83 1.83
CA MET A 19 -5.60 -7.42 3.10
C MET A 19 -4.54 -7.26 4.19
N ARG A 20 -3.54 -8.13 4.23
CA ARG A 20 -2.41 -8.01 5.19
C ARG A 20 -1.57 -6.77 4.92
N ARG A 21 -1.27 -6.46 3.66
CA ARG A 21 -0.55 -5.22 3.29
C ARG A 21 -1.32 -4.00 3.77
N ARG A 22 -2.61 -3.90 3.42
CA ARG A 22 -3.46 -2.76 3.79
C ARG A 22 -3.58 -2.58 5.30
N ILE A 23 -3.81 -3.67 6.03
CA ILE A 23 -3.88 -3.64 7.50
C ILE A 23 -2.55 -3.16 8.09
N TRP A 24 -1.43 -3.69 7.62
CA TRP A 24 -0.11 -3.30 8.15
C TRP A 24 0.18 -1.82 7.95
N TRP A 25 -0.07 -1.30 6.74
CA TRP A 25 0.13 0.12 6.45
C TRP A 25 -0.80 1.03 7.24
N GLN A 26 -2.04 0.62 7.48
CA GLN A 26 -2.97 1.34 8.36
C GLN A 26 -2.49 1.37 9.80
N ILE A 27 -1.95 0.26 10.32
CA ILE A 27 -1.36 0.21 11.67
C ILE A 27 -0.19 1.20 11.77
N LEU A 28 0.71 1.22 10.80
CA LEU A 28 1.85 2.14 10.79
C LEU A 28 1.41 3.62 10.75
N LEU A 29 0.46 3.95 9.88
CA LEU A 29 -0.11 5.29 9.79
C LEU A 29 -0.74 5.73 11.12
N GLN A 30 -1.50 4.82 11.74
CA GLN A 30 -2.17 5.09 13.01
C GLN A 30 -1.15 5.25 14.16
N ASP A 31 -0.13 4.40 14.22
CA ASP A 31 0.91 4.42 15.25
C ASP A 31 1.75 5.71 15.19
N ALA A 32 2.13 6.15 14.00
CA ALA A 32 2.76 7.45 13.81
C ALA A 32 1.87 8.62 14.25
N SER A 33 0.57 8.55 13.94
CA SER A 33 -0.40 9.59 14.34
C SER A 33 -0.54 9.69 15.86
N PHE A 34 -0.49 8.57 16.59
CA PHE A 34 -0.56 8.56 18.06
C PHE A 34 0.73 9.01 18.72
N THR A 35 1.87 8.63 18.17
CA THR A 35 3.19 8.91 18.76
C THR A 35 3.75 10.27 18.36
N GLY A 36 3.14 10.92 17.35
CA GLY A 36 3.68 12.13 16.73
C GLY A 36 5.02 11.88 16.02
N MET A 37 5.40 10.62 15.84
CA MET A 37 6.62 10.25 15.13
C MET A 37 6.39 10.38 13.64
N ASP A 38 7.43 10.82 12.95
CA ASP A 38 7.45 10.76 11.50
C ASP A 38 7.33 9.29 11.06
N GLN A 39 6.42 9.03 10.12
CA GLN A 39 6.22 7.70 9.53
C GLN A 39 7.52 7.21 8.87
N MET A 40 8.39 8.14 8.47
CA MET A 40 9.73 7.90 7.93
C MET A 40 10.73 7.37 8.97
N ALA A 41 10.42 7.44 10.26
CA ALA A 41 11.34 7.09 11.35
C ALA A 41 11.23 5.63 11.81
N PHE A 42 10.28 4.84 11.28
CA PHE A 42 10.16 3.44 11.68
C PHE A 42 11.41 2.65 11.27
N PRO A 43 12.11 1.99 12.22
CA PRO A 43 13.20 1.10 11.87
C PRO A 43 12.65 -0.02 10.98
N ARG A 44 13.24 -0.17 9.78
CA ARG A 44 12.88 -1.13 8.70
C ARG A 44 13.01 -2.58 9.16
N THR A 45 12.15 -3.00 10.07
CA THR A 45 12.08 -4.36 10.64
C THR A 45 10.95 -5.18 10.03
N PHE A 46 10.18 -4.58 9.12
CA PHE A 46 9.12 -5.22 8.35
C PHE A 46 9.52 -5.38 6.87
N ASP A 47 8.97 -6.39 6.18
CA ASP A 47 9.18 -6.62 4.74
C ASP A 47 7.90 -6.55 3.91
N THR A 48 6.79 -6.13 4.53
CA THR A 48 5.50 -5.92 3.87
C THR A 48 5.60 -4.89 2.75
N LYS A 49 5.17 -5.28 1.54
CA LYS A 49 5.17 -4.39 0.36
C LYS A 49 4.05 -3.35 0.45
N GLN A 50 4.16 -2.30 -0.36
CA GLN A 50 3.09 -1.31 -0.53
C GLN A 50 1.78 -1.98 -1.01
N PRO A 51 0.61 -1.46 -0.61
CA PRO A 51 -0.67 -1.92 -1.14
C PRO A 51 -0.75 -1.61 -2.64
N GLN A 52 -1.54 -2.37 -3.39
CA GLN A 52 -1.66 -2.15 -4.83
C GLN A 52 -2.76 -1.14 -5.16
N ASN A 53 -2.54 -0.33 -6.20
CA ASN A 53 -3.46 0.72 -6.62
C ASN A 53 -4.70 0.17 -7.37
N PHE A 54 -5.66 -0.44 -6.67
CA PHE A 54 -6.96 -0.84 -7.23
C PHE A 54 -8.10 -0.56 -6.23
N ASN A 55 -9.36 -0.67 -6.66
CA ASN A 55 -10.52 -0.45 -5.77
C ASN A 55 -10.91 -1.74 -5.05
N ASP A 56 -11.58 -1.62 -3.91
CA ASP A 56 -12.02 -2.78 -3.13
C ASP A 56 -12.96 -3.69 -3.89
N VAL A 57 -13.79 -3.12 -4.78
CA VAL A 57 -14.70 -3.86 -5.67
C VAL A 57 -13.98 -4.79 -6.65
N ASP A 58 -12.68 -4.58 -6.89
CA ASP A 58 -11.92 -5.38 -7.84
C ASP A 58 -11.37 -6.67 -7.22
N ILE A 59 -11.32 -6.77 -5.88
CA ILE A 59 -10.78 -7.93 -5.16
C ILE A 59 -11.82 -8.55 -4.23
N PHE A 60 -11.90 -9.88 -4.25
CA PHE A 60 -12.86 -10.62 -3.41
C PHE A 60 -12.26 -11.92 -2.87
N PRO A 61 -12.80 -12.46 -1.76
CA PRO A 61 -12.39 -13.76 -1.23
C PRO A 61 -12.58 -14.86 -2.29
N GLY A 62 -11.49 -15.50 -2.72
CA GLY A 62 -11.49 -16.46 -3.84
C GLY A 62 -10.85 -15.93 -5.13
N SER A 63 -10.36 -14.69 -5.14
CA SER A 63 -9.52 -14.17 -6.22
C SER A 63 -8.25 -15.01 -6.33
N THR A 64 -8.08 -15.75 -7.44
CA THR A 64 -6.92 -16.62 -7.68
C THR A 64 -5.78 -15.91 -8.40
N ARG A 65 -6.06 -14.74 -8.99
CA ARG A 65 -5.09 -13.97 -9.77
C ARG A 65 -4.81 -12.62 -9.10
N PRO A 66 -3.57 -12.15 -9.13
CA PRO A 66 -3.26 -10.79 -8.72
C PRO A 66 -3.93 -9.79 -9.67
N ILE A 67 -4.47 -8.72 -9.11
CA ILE A 67 -5.11 -7.65 -9.86
C ILE A 67 -4.04 -6.74 -10.44
N LYS A 68 -4.26 -6.22 -11.64
CA LYS A 68 -3.35 -5.24 -12.23
C LYS A 68 -3.59 -3.87 -11.57
N PRO A 69 -2.55 -3.19 -11.06
CA PRO A 69 -2.68 -1.82 -10.58
C PRO A 69 -3.26 -0.90 -11.66
N ARG A 70 -4.14 -0.01 -11.23
CA ARG A 70 -4.75 1.01 -12.07
C ARG A 70 -3.82 2.19 -12.20
N ASP A 71 -3.86 2.77 -13.37
CA ASP A 71 -3.21 4.03 -13.68
C ASP A 71 -4.31 5.10 -13.49
N ARG A 72 -4.82 5.29 -12.27
CA ARG A 72 -5.77 6.36 -11.87
C ARG A 72 -5.93 6.39 -10.35
N PRO A 73 -6.46 7.48 -9.76
CA PRO A 73 -6.79 7.48 -8.34
C PRO A 73 -7.77 6.36 -7.98
N THR A 74 -7.49 5.68 -6.87
CA THR A 74 -8.35 4.66 -6.24
C THR A 74 -8.46 4.95 -4.74
N GLU A 75 -9.23 4.13 -4.02
CA GLU A 75 -9.32 4.15 -2.55
C GLU A 75 -7.94 3.99 -1.87
N MET A 76 -6.95 3.41 -2.56
CA MET A 76 -5.59 3.24 -2.04
C MET A 76 -4.72 4.50 -2.19
N GLY A 77 -5.23 5.56 -2.81
CA GLY A 77 -4.47 6.76 -3.15
C GLY A 77 -3.79 7.43 -1.95
N LEU A 78 -4.50 7.59 -0.83
CA LEU A 78 -3.95 8.25 0.37
C LEU A 78 -2.75 7.49 0.93
N ILE A 79 -2.86 6.17 1.09
CA ILE A 79 -1.76 5.33 1.59
C ILE A 79 -0.59 5.36 0.61
N LEU A 80 -0.86 5.28 -0.70
CA LEU A 80 0.19 5.28 -1.72
C LEU A 80 0.96 6.61 -1.78
N ILE A 81 0.27 7.74 -1.63
CA ILE A 81 0.92 9.06 -1.58
C ILE A 81 1.87 9.12 -0.38
N ILE A 82 1.36 8.76 0.80
CA ILE A 82 2.13 8.75 2.04
C ILE A 82 3.38 7.86 1.91
N THR A 83 3.21 6.63 1.42
CA THR A 83 4.32 5.66 1.31
C THR A 83 5.29 5.94 0.17
N SER A 84 4.89 6.75 -0.83
CA SER A 84 5.76 7.12 -1.95
C SER A 84 6.82 8.16 -1.59
N CYS A 85 6.59 8.95 -0.53
CA CYS A 85 7.57 9.91 -0.01
C CYS A 85 8.75 9.21 0.70
N ASP A 86 8.62 7.92 1.06
CA ASP A 86 9.61 7.17 1.84
C ASP A 86 10.82 6.64 1.03
N GLY A 87 10.91 6.93 -0.28
CA GLY A 87 12.02 6.40 -1.11
C GLY A 87 12.09 4.87 -1.12
N ILE A 88 10.97 4.20 -0.85
CA ILE A 88 10.86 2.73 -0.86
C ILE A 88 10.92 2.26 -2.30
N ARG A 89 11.92 1.41 -2.57
CA ARG A 89 12.18 0.71 -3.83
C ARG A 89 10.89 0.06 -4.33
N ASP A 90 10.25 0.67 -5.33
CA ASP A 90 9.89 0.05 -6.62
C ASP A 90 8.79 0.85 -7.32
N GLY A 91 9.11 1.34 -8.51
CA GLY A 91 8.18 1.41 -9.65
C GLY A 91 6.94 2.31 -9.60
N PHE A 92 6.51 2.85 -8.46
CA PHE A 92 5.36 3.75 -8.41
C PHE A 92 5.77 5.14 -8.89
N LYS A 93 5.78 5.33 -10.20
CA LYS A 93 5.55 6.66 -10.76
C LYS A 93 4.09 6.96 -10.50
N ALA A 94 3.80 7.81 -9.52
CA ALA A 94 2.52 8.49 -9.41
C ALA A 94 2.34 9.42 -10.64
N SER A 95 2.24 8.84 -11.84
CA SER A 95 2.06 9.53 -13.12
C SER A 95 0.76 10.35 -13.12
N TRP A 96 -0.23 9.92 -12.32
CA TRP A 96 -1.49 10.60 -12.03
C TRP A 96 -1.31 11.85 -11.17
N CYS A 97 -0.43 11.77 -10.17
CA CYS A 97 -0.21 12.88 -9.25
C CYS A 97 0.59 14.02 -9.89
N ARG A 98 1.27 13.76 -11.01
CA ARG A 98 2.11 14.74 -11.72
C ARG A 98 1.39 15.41 -12.91
N ARG A 99 0.11 15.11 -13.15
CA ARG A 99 -0.63 15.53 -14.36
C ARG A 99 -1.81 16.47 -14.11
N SER A 100 -2.10 16.81 -12.86
CA SER A 100 -3.25 17.65 -12.50
C SER A 100 -2.96 19.16 -12.38
N ASP A 101 -1.73 19.61 -12.67
CA ASP A 101 -1.34 21.03 -12.50
C ASP A 101 -1.22 21.83 -13.82
N LEU A 102 -1.85 21.41 -14.93
CA LEU A 102 -1.76 22.15 -16.21
C LEU A 102 -3.07 22.34 -17.00
N ASP A 103 -4.22 22.04 -16.42
CA ASP A 103 -5.52 22.36 -17.05
C ASP A 103 -6.42 23.17 -16.10
N GLU A 104 -5.95 24.37 -15.71
CA GLU A 104 -6.77 25.59 -15.53
C GLU A 104 -5.91 26.85 -15.67
#